data_AF-A0AAU8X4M4-F1
#
_entry.id   AF-A0AAU8X4M4-F1
#
_cell.length_a   1.000
_cell.length_b   1.000
_cell.length_c   1.000
_cell.angle_alpha   90.00
_cell.angle_beta   90.00
_cell.angle_gamma   90.00
#
_symmetry.space_group_name_H-M   'P 1'
#
loop_
_entity.id
_entity.type
_entity.pdbx_description
1 polymer ?
#
loop_
_entity_poly.entity_id
_entity_poly.type
_entity_poly.pdbx_seq_one_letter_code
_entity_poly.pdbx_strand_id
1 'polypeptide(L)'
;MRYKPLPRYLRVAHWLYEQRRPISSREVADAFSVSPKVISDDFAKIRRRADIMDVHEQKIRDKGVQQYLLHVLNIYPYMLDARQCPHRKEVKRDGLGTTLTWHDLVCRPWCQLIEMQLGRL
;
A
#
# COMPACT_ATOMS: atom_id res chain seq x y z
N MET A 1 -8.55 -3.93 22.36
CA MET A 1 -8.91 -3.38 21.04
C MET A 1 -8.99 -4.53 20.04
N ARG A 2 -10.13 -4.77 19.37
CA ARG A 2 -10.21 -5.80 18.32
C ARG A 2 -9.51 -5.27 17.08
N TYR A 3 -8.44 -5.93 16.63
CA TYR A 3 -7.78 -5.62 15.36
C TYR A 3 -8.81 -5.78 14.24
N LYS A 4 -9.15 -4.68 13.56
CA LYS A 4 -10.01 -4.75 12.37
C LYS A 4 -9.12 -5.16 11.21
N PRO A 5 -9.43 -6.28 10.51
CA PRO A 5 -8.65 -6.67 9.36
C PRO A 5 -8.75 -5.59 8.28
N LEU A 6 -7.64 -5.39 7.56
CA LEU A 6 -7.55 -4.47 6.43
C LEU A 6 -8.68 -4.76 5.42
N PRO A 7 -9.33 -3.74 4.83
CA PRO A 7 -10.29 -3.93 3.76
C PRO A 7 -9.76 -4.85 2.65
N ARG A 8 -10.62 -5.76 2.15
CA ARG A 8 -10.20 -6.79 1.18
C ARG A 8 -9.53 -6.20 -0.06
N TYR A 9 -10.07 -5.14 -0.63
CA TYR A 9 -9.47 -4.52 -1.82
C TYR A 9 -8.06 -3.98 -1.58
N LEU A 10 -7.72 -3.55 -0.34
CA LEU A 10 -6.37 -3.14 0.02
C LEU A 10 -5.43 -4.34 0.16
N ARG A 11 -5.93 -5.45 0.72
CA ARG A 11 -5.17 -6.72 0.73
C ARG A 11 -4.90 -7.22 -0.69
N VAL A 12 -5.89 -7.14 -1.58
CA VAL A 12 -5.75 -7.48 -3.00
C VAL A 12 -4.71 -6.57 -3.65
N ALA A 13 -4.75 -5.26 -3.41
CA ALA A 13 -3.78 -4.32 -3.96
C ALA A 13 -2.34 -4.65 -3.54
N HIS A 14 -2.12 -4.92 -2.25
CA HIS A 14 -0.80 -5.33 -1.73
C HIS A 14 -0.31 -6.63 -2.37
N TRP A 15 -1.18 -7.62 -2.45
CA TRP A 15 -0.85 -8.89 -3.11
C TRP A 15 -0.51 -8.70 -4.59
N LEU A 16 -1.25 -7.86 -5.32
CA LEU A 16 -0.97 -7.51 -6.72
C LEU A 16 0.38 -6.80 -6.88
N TYR A 17 0.73 -5.92 -5.94
CA TYR A 17 2.02 -5.21 -5.94
C TYR A 17 3.20 -6.18 -5.78
N GLU A 18 3.03 -7.23 -4.96
CA GLU A 18 4.03 -8.30 -4.81
C GLU A 18 4.21 -9.13 -6.08
N GLN A 19 3.17 -9.28 -6.92
CA GLN A 19 3.27 -10.08 -8.16
C GLN A 19 4.15 -9.43 -9.23
N ARG A 20 4.37 -8.11 -9.19
CA ARG A 20 5.19 -7.34 -10.16
C ARG A 20 4.83 -7.57 -11.64
N ARG A 21 3.59 -7.99 -11.92
CA ARG A 21 3.08 -8.23 -13.28
C ARG A 21 1.59 -7.92 -13.37
N PRO A 22 1.02 -7.75 -14.58
CA PRO A 22 -0.42 -7.72 -14.78
C PRO A 22 -1.08 -9.05 -14.41
N ILE A 23 -2.16 -9.01 -13.61
CA ILE A 23 -2.91 -10.18 -13.14
C ILE A 23 -4.40 -10.03 -13.46
N SER A 24 -5.04 -11.14 -13.85
CA SER A 24 -6.48 -11.18 -14.12
C SER A 24 -7.32 -11.29 -12.84
N SER A 25 -8.60 -10.89 -12.90
CA SER A 25 -9.49 -11.06 -11.75
C SER A 25 -9.74 -12.52 -11.37
N ARG A 26 -9.54 -13.48 -12.29
CA ARG A 26 -9.65 -14.92 -12.04
C ARG A 26 -8.51 -15.45 -11.19
N GLU A 27 -7.27 -15.10 -11.54
CA GLU A 27 -6.08 -15.51 -10.77
C GLU A 27 -6.16 -15.01 -9.32
N VAL A 28 -6.61 -13.77 -9.10
CA VAL A 28 -6.80 -13.23 -7.74
C VAL A 28 -7.96 -13.92 -7.03
N ALA A 29 -9.06 -14.21 -7.75
CA ALA A 29 -10.22 -14.89 -7.18
C ALA A 29 -9.85 -16.25 -6.60
N ASP A 30 -9.00 -17.00 -7.29
CA ASP A 30 -8.47 -18.28 -6.81
C ASP A 30 -7.61 -18.08 -5.55
N ALA A 31 -6.69 -17.10 -5.55
CA ALA A 31 -5.82 -16.81 -4.41
C ALA A 31 -6.57 -16.33 -3.15
N PHE A 32 -7.69 -15.64 -3.32
CA PHE A 32 -8.50 -15.10 -2.22
C PHE A 32 -9.75 -15.94 -1.92
N SER A 33 -9.95 -17.05 -2.64
CA SER A 33 -11.13 -17.93 -2.53
C SER A 33 -12.46 -17.18 -2.60
N VAL A 34 -12.59 -16.24 -3.54
CA VAL A 34 -13.80 -15.45 -3.80
C VAL A 34 -14.15 -15.50 -5.28
N SER A 35 -15.33 -15.00 -5.68
CA SER A 35 -15.69 -15.02 -7.10
C SER A 35 -14.94 -13.94 -7.91
N PRO A 36 -14.66 -14.18 -9.21
CA PRO A 36 -14.03 -13.19 -10.09
C PRO A 36 -14.79 -11.87 -10.17
N LYS A 37 -16.13 -11.90 -10.03
CA LYS A 37 -16.96 -10.68 -10.00
C LYS A 37 -16.63 -9.79 -8.80
N VAL A 38 -16.46 -10.39 -7.62
CA VAL A 38 -16.10 -9.67 -6.40
C VAL A 38 -14.71 -9.03 -6.53
N ILE A 39 -13.77 -9.72 -7.17
CA ILE A 39 -12.46 -9.15 -7.47
C ILE A 39 -12.56 -8.00 -8.49
N SER A 40 -13.40 -8.11 -9.51
CA SER A 40 -13.61 -7.00 -10.45
C SER A 40 -14.12 -5.73 -9.75
N ASP A 41 -14.98 -5.87 -8.75
CA ASP A 41 -15.43 -4.75 -7.92
C ASP A 41 -14.27 -4.18 -7.07
N ASP A 42 -13.41 -5.04 -6.53
CA ASP A 42 -12.21 -4.60 -5.81
C ASP A 42 -11.21 -3.90 -6.75
N PHE A 43 -11.02 -4.37 -7.99
CA PHE A 43 -10.23 -3.68 -9.01
C PHE A 43 -10.78 -2.29 -9.31
N ALA A 44 -12.11 -2.12 -9.36
CA ALA A 44 -12.72 -0.81 -9.50
C ALA A 44 -12.41 0.11 -8.30
N LYS A 45 -12.40 -0.41 -7.07
CA LYS A 45 -12.01 0.36 -5.87
C LYS A 45 -10.54 0.75 -5.89
N ILE A 46 -9.65 -0.18 -6.28
CA ILE A 46 -8.22 0.07 -6.41
C ILE A 46 -7.96 1.19 -7.42
N ARG A 47 -8.57 1.13 -8.61
CA ARG A 47 -8.44 2.17 -9.65
C ARG A 47 -8.91 3.56 -9.20
N ARG A 48 -9.90 3.62 -8.31
CA ARG A 48 -10.39 4.89 -7.75
C ARG A 48 -9.45 5.48 -6.68
N ARG A 49 -8.39 4.78 -6.29
CA ARG A 49 -7.43 5.18 -5.26
C ARG A 49 -6.10 5.65 -5.85
N ALA A 50 -6.16 6.48 -6.88
CA ALA A 50 -4.99 7.12 -7.51
C ALA A 50 -4.22 8.04 -6.53
N ASP A 51 -4.83 8.41 -5.40
CA ASP A 51 -4.18 9.17 -4.34
C ASP A 51 -3.11 8.38 -3.56
N ILE A 52 -3.23 7.04 -3.54
CA ILE A 52 -2.35 6.16 -2.77
C ILE A 52 -1.76 5.00 -3.59
N MET A 53 -2.20 4.80 -4.83
CA MET A 53 -1.75 3.68 -5.67
C MET A 53 -1.55 4.13 -7.11
N ASP A 54 -0.42 3.73 -7.69
CA ASP A 54 -0.21 3.81 -9.13
C ASP A 54 -0.54 2.46 -9.74
N VAL A 55 -1.42 2.46 -10.74
CA VAL A 55 -1.90 1.24 -11.38
C VAL A 55 -1.85 1.35 -12.89
N HIS A 56 -1.56 0.23 -13.53
CA HIS A 56 -1.61 0.07 -14.97
C HIS A 56 -2.67 -0.98 -15.32
N GLU A 57 -3.61 -0.63 -16.20
CA GLU A 57 -4.68 -1.51 -16.68
C GLU A 57 -4.35 -1.96 -18.10
N GLN A 58 -4.44 -3.27 -18.34
CA GLN A 58 -4.27 -3.86 -19.66
C GLN A 58 -5.54 -4.62 -20.06
N LYS A 59 -6.02 -4.36 -21.28
CA LYS A 59 -7.16 -5.06 -21.87
C LYS A 59 -6.63 -6.07 -22.87
N ILE A 60 -6.96 -7.34 -22.68
CA ILE A 60 -6.54 -8.43 -23.56
C ILE A 60 -7.80 -9.10 -24.10
N ARG A 61 -7.77 -9.47 -25.38
CA ARG A 61 -8.78 -10.37 -25.95
C ARG A 61 -8.22 -11.78 -25.91
N ASP A 62 -8.90 -12.65 -25.19
CA ASP A 62 -8.55 -14.07 -25.10
C ASP A 62 -9.79 -14.91 -25.42
N LYS A 63 -9.68 -15.78 -26.43
CA LYS A 63 -10.76 -16.67 -26.91
C LYS A 63 -12.11 -15.95 -27.13
N GLY A 64 -12.07 -14.75 -27.70
CA GLY A 64 -13.27 -13.94 -27.97
C GLY A 64 -13.85 -13.21 -26.75
N VAL A 65 -13.29 -13.41 -25.55
CA VAL A 65 -13.69 -12.71 -24.32
C VAL A 65 -12.67 -11.62 -24.00
N GLN A 66 -13.16 -10.41 -23.70
CA GLN A 66 -12.31 -9.33 -23.23
C GLN A 66 -11.98 -9.52 -21.74
N GLN A 67 -10.69 -9.64 -21.43
CA GLN A 67 -10.16 -9.76 -20.09
C GLN A 67 -9.46 -8.46 -19.68
N TYR A 68 -9.61 -8.10 -18.41
CA TYR A 68 -8.99 -6.94 -17.80
C TYR A 68 -7.93 -7.43 -16.82
N LEU A 69 -6.68 -7.06 -17.09
CA LEU A 69 -5.57 -7.29 -16.18
C LEU A 69 -5.23 -6.01 -15.44
N LEU A 70 -4.90 -6.14 -14.16
CA LEU A 70 -4.47 -5.02 -13.32
C LEU A 70 -3.04 -5.27 -12.84
N HIS A 71 -2.20 -4.26 -12.96
CA HIS A 71 -0.86 -4.23 -12.42
C HIS A 71 -0.74 -3.06 -11.44
N VAL A 72 -0.47 -3.35 -10.17
CA VAL A 72 -0.20 -2.31 -9.16
C VAL A 72 1.30 -2.00 -9.20
N LEU A 73 1.64 -0.82 -9.71
CA LEU A 73 3.03 -0.38 -9.90
C LEU A 73 3.65 0.12 -8.61
N ASN A 74 2.86 0.83 -7.80
CA ASN A 74 3.30 1.41 -6.55
C ASN A 74 2.15 1.56 -5.56
N ILE A 75 2.46 1.45 -4.27
CA ILE A 75 1.55 1.75 -3.16
C ILE A 75 2.27 2.74 -2.25
N TYR A 76 1.77 3.96 -2.18
CA TYR A 76 2.33 5.00 -1.34
C TYR A 76 1.99 4.75 0.14
N PRO A 77 2.81 5.23 1.09
CA PRO A 77 2.45 5.20 2.50
C PRO A 77 1.09 5.85 2.76
N TYR A 78 0.20 5.12 3.46
CA TYR A 78 -1.14 5.58 3.79
C TYR A 78 -1.50 5.23 5.22
N MET A 79 -2.54 5.89 5.75
CA MET A 79 -3.18 5.54 7.01
C MET A 79 -4.66 5.22 6.78
N LEU A 80 -5.26 4.48 7.71
CA LEU A 80 -6.69 4.18 7.68
C LEU A 80 -7.42 5.06 8.68
N ASP A 81 -8.52 5.68 8.26
CA ASP A 81 -9.39 6.42 9.16
C ASP A 81 -10.30 5.48 9.99
N ALA A 82 -11.16 6.05 10.83
CA ALA A 82 -12.11 5.30 11.64
C ALA A 82 -13.09 4.44 10.81
N ARG A 83 -13.32 4.80 9.54
CA ARG A 83 -14.17 4.11 8.57
C ARG A 83 -13.39 3.10 7.71
N GLN A 84 -12.10 2.88 7.99
CA GLN A 84 -11.20 2.03 7.21
C GLN A 84 -10.98 2.54 5.78
N CYS A 85 -11.18 3.83 5.54
CA CYS A 85 -10.82 4.47 4.28
C CYS A 85 -9.35 4.86 4.32
N PRO A 86 -8.55 4.47 3.31
CA PRO A 86 -7.18 4.88 3.23
C PRO A 86 -7.10 6.34 2.78
N HIS A 87 -6.12 7.04 3.32
CA HIS A 87 -5.72 8.36 2.87
C HIS A 87 -4.21 8.43 2.85
N ARG A 88 -3.66 9.11 1.85
CA ARG A 88 -2.22 9.29 1.72
C ARG A 88 -1.67 9.90 3.00
N LYS A 89 -0.64 9.26 3.56
CA LYS A 89 0.09 9.86 4.68
C LYS A 89 0.91 10.99 4.08
N GLU A 90 0.43 12.22 4.24
CA GLU A 90 1.28 13.38 4.02
C GLU A 90 2.46 13.22 4.97
N VAL A 91 3.64 12.95 4.40
CA VAL A 91 4.88 13.13 5.13
C VAL A 91 5.04 14.63 5.22
N LYS A 92 4.38 15.26 6.19
CA LYS A 92 4.89 16.50 6.71
C LYS A 92 6.33 16.18 7.12
N ARG A 93 7.30 16.74 6.41
CA ARG A 93 8.65 16.90 6.93
C ARG A 93 8.58 17.95 8.05
N ASP A 94 7.76 17.70 9.06
CA ASP A 94 7.76 18.48 10.28
C ASP A 94 9.04 18.10 11.01
N GLY A 95 10.07 18.93 10.81
CA GLY A 95 11.33 18.86 11.52
C GLY A 95 12.08 17.53 11.35
N LEU A 96 12.98 17.46 10.37
CA LEU A 96 14.22 16.73 10.63
C LEU A 96 14.97 17.53 11.72
N GLY A 97 14.57 17.34 12.97
CA GLY A 97 15.54 17.42 14.06
C GLY A 97 16.72 16.52 13.66
N THR A 98 17.94 16.98 13.95
CA THR A 98 19.21 16.38 13.50
C THR A 98 19.07 14.89 13.18
N THR A 99 19.05 14.55 11.89
CA THR A 99 18.92 13.18 11.42
C THR A 99 20.01 12.34 12.07
N LEU A 100 19.64 11.41 12.95
CA LEU A 100 20.60 10.49 13.55
C LEU A 100 21.25 9.67 12.43
N THR A 101 22.56 9.70 12.37
CA THR A 101 23.32 8.88 11.44
C THR A 101 23.47 7.47 11.99
N TRP A 102 23.79 6.51 11.12
CA TRP A 102 24.17 5.16 11.57
C TRP A 102 25.32 5.18 12.58
N HIS A 103 26.23 6.14 12.45
CA HIS A 103 27.33 6.32 13.37
C HIS A 103 26.84 6.72 14.78
N ASP A 104 25.85 7.63 14.87
CA ASP A 104 25.29 8.04 16.16
C ASP A 104 24.66 6.85 16.90
N LEU A 105 23.94 5.97 16.20
CA LEU A 105 23.28 4.80 16.79
C LEU A 105 24.26 3.77 17.36
N VAL A 106 25.46 3.67 16.77
CA VAL A 106 26.47 2.69 17.18
C VAL A 106 27.39 3.26 18.24
N CYS A 107 27.68 4.56 18.20
CA CYS A 107 28.74 5.17 19.00
C CYS A 107 28.24 5.99 20.19
N ARG A 108 26.94 6.29 20.30
CA ARG A 108 26.40 7.12 21.39
C ARG A 108 25.54 6.31 22.36
N PRO A 109 25.60 6.61 23.67
CA PRO A 109 24.65 6.09 24.65
C PRO A 109 23.22 6.54 24.35
N TRP A 110 22.25 5.69 24.69
CA TRP A 110 20.83 5.91 24.43
C TRP A 110 20.29 7.24 24.97
N CYS A 111 20.76 7.70 26.14
CA CYS A 111 20.36 8.98 26.72
C CYS A 111 20.72 10.18 25.84
N GLN A 112 21.88 10.17 25.18
CA GLN A 112 22.32 11.26 24.30
C GLN A 112 21.55 11.29 22.98
N LEU A 113 21.16 10.13 22.46
CA LEU A 113 20.32 10.02 21.27
C LEU A 113 18.94 10.64 21.48
N ILE A 114 18.38 10.48 22.69
CA ILE A 114 17.10 11.09 23.08
C ILE A 114 17.23 12.63 23.16
N GLU A 115 18.31 13.15 23.76
CA GLU A 115 18.55 14.60 23.86
C GLU A 115 18.70 15.28 22.50
N MET A 116 19.40 14.63 21.56
CA MET A 116 19.55 15.11 20.18
C MET A 116 18.22 15.18 19.43
N GLN A 117 17.33 14.21 19.67
CA GLN A 117 15.99 14.19 19.07
C GLN A 117 15.05 15.24 19.70
N LEU A 118 15.28 15.61 20.98
CA LEU A 118 14.50 16.63 21.67
C LEU A 118 15.01 18.06 21.43
N GLY A 119 16.10 18.25 20.66
CA GLY A 119 16.67 19.55 20.35
C GLY A 119 17.22 20.29 21.57
N ARG A 120 17.72 19.57 22.58
CA ARG A 120 18.23 20.12 23.85
C ARG A 120 19.76 20.19 23.92
N LEU A 121 20.41 20.42 22.78
CA LEU A 121 21.85 20.65 22.65
C LEU A 121 22.11 22.04 22.08
#